data_AF-A0A2M9V2Z6-F1
#
_entry.id   AF-A0A2M9V2Z6-F1
#
_cell.length_a   1.000
_cell.length_b   1.000
_cell.length_c   1.000
_cell.angle_alpha   90.00
_cell.angle_beta   90.00
_cell.angle_gamma   90.00
#
_symmetry.space_group_name_H-M   'P 1'
#
loop_
_entity.id
_entity.type
_entity.pdbx_description
1 polymer ?
#
loop_
_entity_poly.entity_id
_entity_poly.type
_entity_poly.pdbx_seq_one_letter_code
_entity_poly.pdbx_strand_id
1 'polypeptide(L)'
;MKLRVILLLIVVLFIGQSMCAMSTQILRRPIVLDGEIIEEGNRSINPLIPISADIDGTTLFIEFTKVIGNVDITVKDDTKKEVYSSSVDVTAANQATSFSIADLAPGTYLLEFTNSNGGYVYGQFIVE
;
A
#
# COMPACT_ATOMS: atom_id res chain seq x y z
N MET A 1 -21.36 40.14 37.83
CA MET A 1 -20.16 39.58 37.17
C MET A 1 -20.40 38.07 37.05
N LYS A 2 -20.93 37.62 35.90
CA LYS A 2 -20.16 37.01 34.79
C LYS A 2 -19.40 35.75 35.23
N LEU A 3 -19.81 34.55 34.80
CA LEU A 3 -19.06 33.73 33.84
C LEU A 3 -19.80 32.42 33.43
N ARG A 4 -20.27 32.39 32.17
CA ARG A 4 -20.25 31.29 31.17
C ARG A 4 -20.94 29.97 31.55
N VAL A 5 -22.13 29.68 31.01
CA VAL A 5 -22.34 29.10 29.66
C VAL A 5 -21.36 27.96 29.37
N ILE A 6 -21.69 26.77 29.86
CA ILE A 6 -21.26 25.48 29.32
C ILE A 6 -22.57 24.67 29.25
N LEU A 7 -23.41 24.93 28.26
CA LEU A 7 -23.51 24.11 27.05
C LEU A 7 -23.62 22.62 27.46
N LEU A 8 -24.76 22.22 28.04
CA LEU A 8 -25.87 21.56 27.33
C LEU A 8 -25.42 20.43 26.38
N LEU A 9 -26.08 19.28 26.57
CA LEU A 9 -26.26 18.19 25.62
C LEU A 9 -25.21 17.04 25.62
N ILE A 10 -25.12 16.29 26.72
CA ILE A 10 -24.70 14.88 26.67
C ILE A 10 -25.94 14.02 26.97
N VAL A 11 -26.87 14.04 26.04
CA VAL A 11 -27.90 13.01 25.84
C VAL A 11 -27.98 12.96 24.32
N VAL A 12 -27.62 11.84 23.69
CA VAL A 12 -28.61 10.92 23.11
C VAL A 12 -27.79 9.83 22.37
N LEU A 13 -28.03 8.57 22.76
CA LEU A 13 -27.84 7.33 22.00
C LEU A 13 -26.43 6.90 21.53
N PHE A 14 -25.76 6.15 22.41
CA PHE A 14 -24.92 5.00 21.99
C PHE A 14 -25.81 3.82 21.55
N ILE A 15 -26.52 3.99 20.43
CA ILE A 15 -27.12 2.85 19.71
C ILE A 15 -26.78 3.05 18.24
N GLY A 16 -25.49 2.89 17.94
CA GLY A 16 -24.94 2.93 16.60
C GLY A 16 -24.22 1.63 16.32
N GLN A 17 -25.01 0.58 16.12
CA GLN A 17 -24.72 -0.54 15.22
C GLN A 17 -23.27 -1.04 15.24
N SER A 18 -23.02 -2.04 16.11
CA SER A 18 -22.04 -3.08 15.83
C SER A 18 -22.46 -3.75 14.53
N MET A 19 -22.12 -3.13 13.41
CA MET A 19 -22.12 -3.79 12.13
C MET A 19 -21.07 -4.88 12.30
N CYS A 20 -21.54 -6.14 12.36
CA CYS A 20 -20.72 -7.26 11.93
C CYS A 20 -19.98 -6.78 10.70
N ALA A 21 -18.65 -6.87 10.69
CA ALA A 21 -17.84 -6.59 9.51
C ALA A 21 -18.43 -7.43 8.38
N MET A 22 -19.36 -6.83 7.64
CA MET A 22 -19.88 -7.35 6.40
C MET A 22 -18.65 -7.18 5.54
N SER A 23 -17.92 -8.29 5.38
CA SER A 23 -16.77 -8.38 4.51
C SER A 23 -17.26 -7.91 3.15
N THR A 24 -17.08 -6.63 2.89
CA THR A 24 -17.04 -6.10 1.55
C THR A 24 -15.81 -6.78 0.99
N GLN A 25 -15.99 -7.98 0.43
CA GLN A 25 -15.11 -8.51 -0.60
C GLN A 25 -15.27 -7.57 -1.79
N ILE A 26 -14.86 -6.31 -1.62
CA ILE A 26 -14.51 -5.48 -2.74
C ILE A 26 -13.34 -6.24 -3.35
N LEU A 27 -13.51 -6.51 -4.63
CA LEU A 27 -12.69 -7.34 -5.48
C LEU A 27 -11.26 -6.78 -5.53
N ARG A 28 -10.48 -6.99 -4.46
CA ARG A 28 -9.07 -6.61 -4.43
C ARG A 28 -8.40 -7.26 -5.62
N ARG A 29 -7.94 -6.43 -6.56
CA ARG A 29 -7.33 -6.91 -7.80
C ARG A 29 -5.85 -7.13 -7.49
N PRO A 30 -5.37 -8.38 -7.39
CA PRO A 30 -3.98 -8.64 -7.10
C PRO A 30 -3.11 -8.17 -8.27
N ILE A 31 -1.97 -7.58 -7.96
CA ILE A 31 -0.94 -7.23 -8.93
C ILE A 31 0.05 -8.39 -8.98
N VAL A 32 0.23 -8.98 -10.17
CA VAL A 32 1.25 -10.00 -10.37
C VAL A 32 2.61 -9.32 -10.36
N LEU A 33 3.46 -9.74 -9.44
CA LEU A 33 4.82 -9.23 -9.29
C LEU A 33 5.84 -10.25 -9.81
N ASP A 34 6.93 -9.73 -10.35
CA ASP A 34 8.09 -10.47 -10.84
C ASP A 34 9.39 -9.79 -10.36
N GLY A 35 10.50 -10.52 -10.34
CA GLY A 35 11.80 -10.04 -9.88
C GLY A 35 12.26 -10.62 -8.54
N GLU A 36 13.22 -9.95 -7.91
CA GLU A 36 13.88 -10.39 -6.67
C GLU A 36 14.22 -9.20 -5.78
N ILE A 37 13.90 -9.30 -4.48
CA ILE A 37 14.48 -8.42 -3.47
C ILE A 37 15.75 -9.06 -2.92
N ILE A 38 16.84 -8.30 -2.90
CA ILE A 38 18.13 -8.76 -2.40
C ILE A 38 18.27 -8.34 -0.93
N GLU A 39 18.43 -9.31 -0.04
CA GLU A 39 18.73 -9.08 1.38
C GLU A 39 20.25 -9.01 1.59
N GLU A 40 20.70 -8.27 2.61
CA GLU A 40 22.14 -8.23 2.94
C GLU A 40 22.66 -9.63 3.26
N GLY A 41 23.68 -10.06 2.50
CA GLY A 41 24.43 -11.29 2.77
C GLY A 41 23.83 -12.59 2.23
N ASN A 42 22.66 -12.58 1.59
CA ASN A 42 22.05 -13.79 1.02
C ASN A 42 21.37 -13.52 -0.34
N ARG A 43 21.70 -14.34 -1.34
CA ARG A 43 20.91 -14.48 -2.58
C ARG A 43 20.33 -15.88 -2.60
N SER A 44 19.02 -15.99 -2.75
CA SER A 44 18.34 -17.29 -2.76
C SER A 44 18.41 -17.90 -4.16
N ILE A 45 18.54 -19.23 -4.23
CA ILE A 45 18.45 -19.98 -5.49
C ILE A 45 17.00 -20.07 -5.99
N ASN A 46 16.03 -19.77 -5.12
CA ASN A 46 14.61 -19.65 -5.43
C ASN A 46 14.04 -18.49 -4.57
N PRO A 47 14.19 -17.24 -5.02
CA PRO A 47 13.74 -16.09 -4.25
C PRO A 47 12.21 -16.02 -4.28
N LEU A 48 11.57 -16.26 -3.12
CA LEU A 48 10.17 -15.90 -2.95
C LEU A 48 10.09 -14.37 -2.88
N ILE A 49 9.29 -13.75 -3.74
CA ILE A 49 9.05 -12.31 -3.71
C ILE A 49 8.38 -11.95 -2.38
N PRO A 50 9.05 -11.18 -1.48
CA PRO A 50 8.53 -10.93 -0.14
C PRO A 50 7.53 -9.77 -0.10
N ILE A 51 6.98 -9.38 -1.26
CA ILE A 51 6.08 -8.25 -1.45
C ILE A 51 4.80 -8.78 -2.08
N SER A 52 3.64 -8.37 -1.58
CA SER A 52 2.35 -8.51 -2.25
C SER A 52 1.77 -7.13 -2.49
N ALA A 53 1.02 -6.98 -3.58
CA ALA A 53 0.34 -5.74 -3.90
C ALA A 53 -1.04 -6.02 -4.49
N ASP A 54 -2.02 -5.20 -4.12
CA ASP A 54 -3.40 -5.30 -4.58
C ASP A 54 -4.06 -3.93 -4.70
N ILE A 55 -5.07 -3.83 -5.57
CA ILE A 55 -5.87 -2.61 -5.74
C ILE A 55 -7.26 -2.84 -5.22
N ASP A 56 -7.68 -1.96 -4.30
CA ASP A 56 -9.04 -1.86 -3.79
C ASP A 56 -9.62 -0.50 -4.19
N GLY A 57 -10.44 -0.48 -5.24
CA GLY A 57 -10.94 0.75 -5.85
C GLY A 57 -9.80 1.65 -6.33
N THR A 58 -9.62 2.79 -5.67
CA THR A 58 -8.58 3.80 -5.96
C THR A 58 -7.42 3.77 -4.96
N THR A 59 -7.25 2.68 -4.21
CA THR A 59 -6.15 2.51 -3.25
C THR A 59 -5.27 1.35 -3.66
N LEU A 60 -3.96 1.60 -3.76
CA LEU A 60 -2.94 0.57 -3.92
C LEU A 60 -2.46 0.14 -2.52
N PHE A 61 -2.67 -1.12 -2.19
CA PHE A 61 -2.20 -1.77 -0.98
C PHE A 61 -0.93 -2.57 -1.26
N ILE A 62 0.02 -2.49 -0.35
CA ILE A 62 1.29 -3.21 -0.42
C ILE A 62 1.56 -3.82 0.95
N GLU A 63 1.89 -5.10 0.98
CA GLU A 63 2.30 -5.80 2.20
C GLU A 63 3.68 -6.45 2.01
N PHE A 64 4.54 -6.25 3.00
CA PHE A 64 5.87 -6.82 3.06
C PHE A 64 5.85 -8.02 4.01
N THR A 65 5.94 -9.23 3.47
CA THR A 65 5.86 -10.49 4.24
C THR A 65 7.09 -10.76 5.10
N LYS A 66 8.19 -10.02 4.88
CA LYS A 66 9.47 -10.13 5.60
C LYS A 66 10.10 -8.76 5.84
N VAL A 67 11.03 -8.73 6.79
CA VAL A 67 11.90 -7.57 7.05
C VAL A 67 12.94 -7.49 5.93
N ILE A 68 12.87 -6.44 5.10
CA ILE A 68 13.74 -6.26 3.94
C ILE A 68 14.44 -4.89 3.90
N GLY A 69 14.32 -4.12 4.99
CA GLY A 69 14.93 -2.81 5.13
C GLY A 69 14.23 -1.75 4.28
N ASN A 70 14.99 -0.75 3.84
CA ASN A 70 14.45 0.35 3.05
C ASN A 70 14.12 -0.09 1.62
N VAL A 71 12.89 0.19 1.19
CA VAL A 71 12.37 -0.08 -0.14
C VAL A 71 11.85 1.22 -0.73
N ASP A 72 12.38 1.58 -1.90
CA ASP A 72 11.86 2.65 -2.74
C ASP A 72 10.77 2.08 -3.65
N ILE A 73 9.62 2.74 -3.66
CA ILE A 73 8.42 2.38 -4.39
C ILE A 73 8.19 3.45 -5.44
N THR A 74 8.08 3.05 -6.70
CA THR A 74 7.88 3.98 -7.82
C THR A 74 6.70 3.53 -8.66
N VAL A 75 5.86 4.47 -9.08
CA VAL A 75 4.83 4.24 -10.09
C VAL A 75 5.17 5.07 -11.32
N LYS A 76 5.19 4.41 -12.48
CA LYS A 76 5.47 5.05 -13.78
C LYS A 76 4.29 4.87 -14.72
N ASP A 77 4.00 5.90 -15.50
CA ASP A 77 3.03 5.82 -16.58
C ASP A 77 3.57 5.02 -17.80
N ASP A 78 2.77 4.92 -18.85
CA ASP A 78 3.10 4.23 -20.10
C ASP A 78 4.33 4.84 -20.81
N THR A 79 4.58 6.13 -20.63
CA THR A 79 5.77 6.84 -21.12
C THR A 79 7.02 6.59 -20.28
N LYS A 80 6.92 5.75 -19.24
CA LYS A 80 7.96 5.48 -18.23
C LYS A 80 8.31 6.69 -17.37
N LYS A 81 7.46 7.72 -17.37
CA LYS A 81 7.63 8.87 -16.49
C LYS A 81 7.13 8.50 -15.10
N GLU A 82 7.91 8.84 -14.08
CA GLU A 82 7.50 8.72 -12.69
C GLU A 82 6.32 9.65 -12.39
N VAL A 83 5.23 9.06 -11.90
CA VAL A 83 4.03 9.77 -11.45
C VAL A 83 3.86 9.71 -9.93
N TYR A 84 4.54 8.78 -9.27
CA TYR A 84 4.57 8.67 -7.81
C TYR A 84 5.87 8.02 -7.37
N SER A 85 6.38 8.46 -6.22
CA SER A 85 7.54 7.86 -5.56
C SER A 85 7.44 8.02 -4.06
N SER A 86 7.83 6.98 -3.33
CA SER A 86 7.82 6.92 -1.87
C SER A 86 8.82 5.89 -1.39
N SER A 87 9.28 6.01 -0.15
CA SER A 87 10.20 5.06 0.46
C SER A 87 9.63 4.56 1.78
N VAL A 88 9.77 3.25 2.03
CA VAL A 88 9.29 2.61 3.26
C VAL A 88 10.46 1.87 3.90
N ASP A 89 10.69 2.10 5.18
CA ASP A 89 11.59 1.26 5.98
C ASP A 89 10.83 0.08 6.56
N VAL A 90 11.10 -1.12 6.04
CA VAL A 90 10.43 -2.36 6.42
C VAL A 90 11.17 -3.01 7.58
N THR A 91 10.67 -2.76 8.80
CA THR A 91 11.31 -3.18 10.05
C THR A 91 10.60 -4.37 10.71
N ALA A 92 9.41 -4.74 10.23
CA ALA A 92 8.63 -5.87 10.71
C ALA A 92 8.05 -6.69 9.56
N ALA A 93 7.87 -8.00 9.79
CA ALA A 93 7.12 -8.86 8.87
C ALA A 93 5.63 -8.51 8.89
N ASN A 94 4.98 -8.64 7.74
CA ASN A 94 3.59 -8.24 7.46
C ASN A 94 3.33 -6.75 7.69
N GLN A 95 4.37 -5.91 7.58
CA GLN A 95 4.21 -4.47 7.54
C GLN A 95 3.49 -4.11 6.24
N ALA A 96 2.41 -3.34 6.35
CA ALA A 96 1.62 -2.90 5.21
C ALA A 96 1.68 -1.38 5.05
N THR A 97 1.60 -0.93 3.80
CA THR A 97 1.42 0.47 3.43
C THR A 97 0.35 0.56 2.35
N SER A 98 -0.22 1.74 2.20
CA SER A 98 -1.13 2.02 1.09
C SER A 98 -1.04 3.46 0.65
N PHE A 99 -1.39 3.71 -0.61
CA PHE A 99 -1.50 5.05 -1.13
C PHE A 99 -2.61 5.18 -2.16
N SER A 100 -3.11 6.40 -2.31
CA SER A 100 -4.17 6.73 -3.26
C SER A 100 -3.61 6.79 -4.68
N ILE A 101 -4.34 6.18 -5.61
CA ILE A 101 -4.16 6.30 -7.06
C ILE A 101 -5.33 7.06 -7.72
N ALA A 102 -6.18 7.72 -6.91
CA ALA A 102 -7.39 8.39 -7.39
C ALA A 102 -7.12 9.55 -8.37
N ASP A 103 -5.97 10.20 -8.26
CA ASP A 103 -5.58 11.32 -9.11
C ASP A 103 -4.80 10.88 -10.38
N LEU A 104 -4.56 9.58 -10.54
CA LEU A 104 -3.96 9.04 -11.75
C LEU A 104 -5.01 8.98 -12.87
N ALA A 105 -4.59 9.34 -14.08
CA ALA A 105 -5.45 9.17 -15.24
C ALA A 105 -5.69 7.67 -15.51
N PRO A 106 -6.84 7.29 -16.10
CA PRO A 106 -7.05 5.92 -16.54
C PRO A 106 -5.94 5.46 -17.48
N GLY A 107 -5.39 4.27 -17.24
CA GLY A 107 -4.20 3.80 -17.98
C GLY A 107 -3.50 2.62 -17.33
N THR A 108 -2.44 2.15 -18.00
CA THR A 108 -1.56 1.10 -17.48
C THR A 108 -0.34 1.72 -16.82
N TYR A 109 -0.05 1.27 -15.60
CA TYR A 109 1.06 1.77 -14.81
C TYR A 109 2.03 0.64 -14.45
N LEU A 110 3.30 0.98 -14.39
CA LEU A 110 4.36 0.12 -13.88
C LEU A 110 4.60 0.46 -12.40
N LEU A 111 4.46 -0.53 -11.53
CA LEU A 111 4.83 -0.47 -10.13
C LEU A 111 6.21 -1.10 -9.96
N GLU A 112 7.15 -0.38 -9.37
CA GLU A 112 8.51 -0.83 -9.11
C GLU A 112 8.83 -0.74 -7.63
N PHE A 113 9.62 -1.69 -7.16
CA PHE A 113 10.21 -1.75 -5.84
C PHE A 113 11.71 -1.94 -6.00
N THR A 114 12.49 -1.06 -5.39
CA THR A 114 13.95 -1.18 -5.36
C THR A 114 14.44 -1.09 -3.92
N ASN A 115 15.59 -1.71 -3.65
CA ASN A 115 16.29 -1.49 -2.39
C ASN A 115 17.77 -1.20 -2.64
N SER A 116 18.45 -0.69 -1.60
CA SER A 116 19.88 -0.33 -1.66
C SER A 116 20.80 -1.49 -2.04
N ASN A 117 20.36 -2.72 -1.84
CA ASN A 117 21.10 -3.94 -2.16
C ASN A 117 21.01 -4.34 -3.65
N GLY A 118 20.33 -3.54 -4.48
CA GLY A 118 20.16 -3.80 -5.91
C GLY A 118 19.04 -4.79 -6.24
N GLY A 119 18.14 -5.06 -5.30
CA GLY A 119 16.90 -5.78 -5.55
C GLY A 119 15.96 -4.95 -6.41
N TYR A 120 15.21 -5.65 -7.25
CA TYR A 120 14.22 -5.06 -8.15
C TYR A 120 13.04 -6.02 -8.31
N VAL A 121 11.87 -5.57 -7.88
CA VAL A 121 10.59 -6.25 -8.09
C VAL A 121 9.67 -5.29 -8.82
N TYR A 122 8.88 -5.81 -9.76
CA TYR A 122 7.98 -4.99 -10.56
C TYR A 122 6.68 -5.71 -10.89
N GLY A 123 5.65 -4.94 -11.21
CA GLY A 123 4.39 -5.44 -11.72
C GLY A 123 3.65 -4.36 -12.50
N GLN A 124 2.58 -4.75 -13.16
CA GLN A 124 1.73 -3.82 -13.91
C GLN A 124 0.32 -3.82 -13.35
N PHE A 125 -0.29 -2.64 -13.33
CA PHE A 125 -1.69 -2.49 -12.94
C PHE A 125 -2.43 -1.48 -13.82
N ILE A 126 -3.76 -1.56 -13.78
CA ILE A 126 -4.65 -0.72 -14.57
C ILE A 126 -5.45 0.18 -13.61
N VAL A 127 -5.37 1.48 -13.85
CA VAL A 127 -6.29 2.48 -13.32
C VAL A 127 -7.46 2.58 -14.30
N GLU A 128 -8.69 2.44 -13.79
CA GLU A 128 -9.94 2.45 -14.57
C GLU A 128 -10.55 3.85 -14.67
#